data_AF-A0A7L1Q3E5-F1
#
_entry.id   AF-A0A7L1Q3E5-F1
#
_cell.length_a   1.000
_cell.length_b   1.000
_cell.length_c   1.000
_cell.angle_alpha   90.00
_cell.angle_beta   90.00
_cell.angle_gamma   90.00
#
_symmetry.space_group_name_H-M   'P 1'
#
loop_
_entity.id
_entity.type
_entity.pdbx_description
1 polymer ?
#
loop_
_entity_poly.entity_id
_entity_poly.type
_entity_poly.pdbx_seq_one_letter_code
_entity_poly.pdbx_strand_id
1 'polypeptide(L)'
;SQRAAALGVLFALIMLLIIYSSGNGSEVFPYSRLRGRARRPPDLKKWGVKSGYLPVCGNKTLTARCHQCVIVTSSSHLLGTHLGTVIDGAECTIRMNDAPTTGYNADVGNKTSFRVVAHSSLYRVLKRPQEFVNKTPETIFIFWGPPTKMQKSLLKIIQRVCTSFPNMTAYVVSPGRMKQFDDLFRGETGKDREKSRSWLSTGWFTMVIAVELCDAVHVYGMVPPSYCGRHPPPRRLPYHYYEPKGPDECTTYIHNERSRRGNHHRFITEKRVFASWASLYNITFSHPTW
;
A
#
# COMPACT_ATOMS: atom_id res chain seq x y z
N SER A 1 38.47 35.71 -39.16
CA SER A 1 37.58 34.73 -39.80
C SER A 1 36.26 34.65 -39.03
N GLN A 2 35.15 35.07 -39.62
CA GLN A 2 33.81 34.97 -39.00
C GLN A 2 33.47 33.52 -38.55
N ARG A 3 34.09 32.51 -39.17
CA ARG A 3 33.95 31.10 -38.78
C ARG A 3 34.57 30.77 -37.42
N ALA A 4 35.69 31.41 -37.06
CA ALA A 4 36.35 31.17 -35.77
C ALA A 4 35.55 31.77 -34.60
N ALA A 5 34.95 32.95 -34.81
CA ALA A 5 34.05 33.56 -33.83
C ALA A 5 32.76 32.72 -33.66
N ALA A 6 32.20 32.21 -34.75
CA ALA A 6 31.03 31.34 -34.70
C ALA A 6 31.29 30.02 -33.96
N LEU A 7 32.47 29.41 -34.16
CA LEU A 7 32.90 28.20 -33.43
C LEU A 7 33.11 28.47 -31.93
N GLY A 8 33.67 29.62 -31.57
CA GLY A 8 33.82 30.02 -30.17
C GLY A 8 32.48 30.19 -29.45
N VAL A 9 31.51 30.81 -30.11
CA VAL A 9 30.14 30.98 -29.57
C VAL A 9 29.43 29.62 -29.44
N LEU A 10 29.57 28.75 -30.44
CA LEU A 10 28.97 27.41 -30.41
C LEU A 10 29.55 26.57 -29.26
N PHE A 11 30.86 26.62 -29.05
CA PHE A 11 31.52 25.91 -27.96
C PHE A 11 31.07 26.44 -26.59
N ALA A 12 30.97 27.75 -26.42
CA ALA A 12 30.45 28.36 -25.19
C ALA A 12 29.00 27.95 -24.91
N LEU A 13 28.14 27.88 -25.93
CA LEU A 13 26.75 27.43 -25.80
C LEU A 13 26.65 25.94 -25.42
N ILE A 14 27.51 25.09 -25.98
CA ILE A 14 27.57 23.66 -25.65
C ILE A 14 28.05 23.49 -24.20
N MET A 15 29.08 24.23 -23.77
CA MET A 15 29.57 24.17 -22.40
C MET A 15 28.54 24.70 -21.40
N LEU A 16 27.79 25.76 -21.73
CA LEU A 16 26.66 26.24 -20.93
C LEU A 16 25.54 25.18 -20.85
N LEU A 17 25.27 24.44 -21.92
CA LEU A 17 24.30 23.33 -21.93
C LEU A 17 24.76 22.16 -21.06
N ILE A 18 26.06 21.83 -21.07
CA ILE A 18 26.64 20.79 -20.21
C ILE A 18 26.63 21.21 -18.74
N ILE A 19 26.92 22.47 -18.43
CA ILE A 19 26.85 23.01 -17.07
C ILE A 19 25.40 23.09 -16.58
N TYR A 20 24.47 23.50 -17.44
CA TYR A 20 23.03 23.52 -17.13
C TYR A 20 22.45 22.11 -16.94
N SER A 21 22.96 21.11 -17.66
CA SER A 21 22.53 19.71 -17.52
C SER A 21 23.24 18.95 -16.39
N SER A 22 24.40 19.42 -15.91
CA SER A 22 25.13 18.80 -14.80
C SER A 22 24.76 19.37 -13.42
N GLY A 23 24.05 20.50 -13.39
CA GLY A 23 23.54 21.13 -12.16
C GLY A 23 22.18 20.59 -11.70
N ASN A 24 22.04 19.29 -11.44
CA ASN A 24 21.08 18.80 -10.44
C ASN A 24 21.39 17.36 -10.05
N GLY A 25 21.57 17.11 -8.75
CA GLY A 25 21.69 15.77 -8.20
C GLY A 25 20.52 14.88 -8.62
N SER A 26 20.87 13.70 -9.12
CA SER A 26 20.07 12.50 -9.35
C SER A 26 18.70 12.44 -8.65
N GLU A 27 17.64 12.79 -9.39
CA GLU A 27 16.32 12.18 -9.20
C GLU A 27 15.97 11.40 -10.47
N VAL A 28 15.78 10.08 -10.35
CA VAL A 28 15.34 9.16 -11.44
C VAL A 28 13.95 9.54 -12.01
N PHE A 29 13.35 10.59 -11.49
CA PHE A 29 11.95 10.92 -11.57
C PHE A 29 11.74 12.44 -11.43
N PRO A 30 11.92 13.24 -12.50
CA PRO A 30 11.62 14.66 -12.46
C PRO A 30 10.10 14.82 -12.28
N TYR A 31 9.66 15.17 -11.07
CA TYR A 31 8.24 15.35 -10.80
C TYR A 31 7.92 16.75 -10.28
N SER A 32 6.88 17.30 -10.88
CA SER A 32 6.13 18.45 -10.38
C SER A 32 5.80 18.24 -8.90
N ARG A 33 6.03 19.24 -8.04
CA ARG A 33 5.44 19.31 -6.68
C ARG A 33 3.98 18.86 -6.78
N LEU A 34 3.51 18.03 -5.84
CA LEU A 34 2.09 17.69 -5.72
C LEU A 34 1.29 18.99 -5.81
N ARG A 35 0.75 19.30 -7.00
CA ARG A 35 -0.03 20.50 -7.26
C ARG A 35 -1.46 20.20 -6.81
N GLY A 36 -1.62 19.94 -5.53
CA GLY A 36 -2.87 20.14 -4.82
C GLY A 36 -2.82 21.54 -4.23
N ARG A 37 -3.78 22.41 -4.58
CA ARG A 37 -4.08 23.64 -3.84
C ARG A 37 -4.04 23.35 -2.33
N ALA A 38 -3.77 24.37 -1.51
CA ALA A 38 -3.95 24.40 -0.05
C ALA A 38 -5.38 23.99 0.38
N ARG A 39 -5.74 22.73 0.16
CA ARG A 39 -6.93 22.06 0.63
C ARG A 39 -6.53 21.38 1.91
N ARG A 40 -7.33 21.59 2.96
CA ARG A 40 -7.23 20.76 4.16
C ARG A 40 -7.29 19.30 3.71
N PRO A 41 -6.35 18.47 4.14
CA PRO A 41 -6.37 17.06 3.81
C PRO A 41 -7.68 16.44 4.32
N PRO A 42 -8.22 15.44 3.63
CA PRO A 42 -9.54 14.91 3.93
C PRO A 42 -9.57 14.35 5.35
N ASP A 43 -10.62 14.67 6.11
CA ASP A 43 -10.78 14.11 7.46
C ASP A 43 -11.26 12.66 7.36
N LEU A 44 -10.31 11.75 7.17
CA LEU A 44 -10.55 10.32 7.02
C LEU A 44 -11.22 9.72 8.28
N LYS A 45 -11.05 10.34 9.46
CA LYS A 45 -11.72 9.90 10.69
C LYS A 45 -13.22 10.20 10.67
N LYS A 46 -13.66 11.21 9.89
CA LYS A 46 -15.08 11.57 9.69
C LYS A 46 -15.79 10.79 8.58
N TRP A 47 -15.07 9.93 7.86
CA TRP A 47 -15.65 9.16 6.76
C TRP A 47 -16.77 8.19 7.19
N GLY A 48 -16.75 7.76 8.46
CA GLY A 48 -17.79 6.91 9.04
C GLY A 48 -17.78 5.47 8.53
N VAL A 49 -17.61 4.50 9.41
CA VAL A 49 -17.47 3.08 9.05
C VAL A 49 -18.79 2.39 8.67
N LYS A 50 -19.94 2.89 9.15
CA LYS A 50 -21.23 2.18 9.14
C LYS A 50 -21.74 1.79 7.74
N SER A 51 -21.60 2.66 6.74
CA SER A 51 -22.04 2.42 5.35
C SER A 51 -20.88 2.08 4.40
N GLY A 52 -19.64 2.15 4.90
CA GLY A 52 -18.44 1.90 4.12
C GLY A 52 -18.11 0.42 3.96
N TYR A 53 -18.49 -0.39 4.95
CA TYR A 53 -18.14 -1.81 5.04
C TYR A 53 -19.40 -2.65 5.27
N LEU A 54 -19.80 -3.41 4.25
CA LEU A 54 -21.01 -4.22 4.26
C LEU A 54 -20.69 -5.60 4.88
N PRO A 55 -21.42 -6.05 5.91
CA PRO A 55 -21.17 -7.36 6.51
C PRO A 55 -21.48 -8.47 5.51
N VAL A 56 -20.58 -9.45 5.42
CA VAL A 56 -20.81 -10.72 4.70
C VAL A 56 -20.99 -11.86 5.69
N CYS A 57 -20.34 -11.76 6.85
CA CYS A 57 -20.35 -12.76 7.90
C CYS A 57 -20.72 -12.09 9.22
N GLY A 58 -21.80 -12.58 9.83
CA GLY A 58 -22.51 -11.87 10.90
C GLY A 58 -23.42 -10.77 10.37
N ASN A 59 -24.27 -10.23 11.24
CA ASN A 59 -25.18 -9.11 10.93
C ASN A 59 -24.83 -7.84 11.71
N LYS A 60 -23.54 -7.66 12.02
CA LYS A 60 -23.05 -6.54 12.84
C LYS A 60 -22.28 -5.56 11.97
N THR A 61 -22.55 -4.27 12.15
CA THR A 61 -21.76 -3.19 11.55
C THR A 61 -20.34 -3.21 12.08
N LEU A 62 -19.35 -2.84 11.26
CA LEU A 62 -17.97 -2.68 11.72
C LEU A 62 -17.91 -1.54 12.75
N THR A 63 -17.57 -1.86 14.00
CA THR A 63 -17.43 -0.89 15.11
C THR A 63 -16.05 -0.88 15.73
N ALA A 64 -15.16 -1.79 15.33
CA ALA A 64 -13.83 -1.91 15.89
C ALA A 64 -13.02 -0.62 15.65
N ARG A 65 -12.37 -0.12 16.70
CA ARG A 65 -11.42 0.99 16.69
C ARG A 65 -10.27 0.66 17.63
N CYS A 66 -9.09 1.18 17.33
CA CYS A 66 -7.90 0.94 18.13
C CYS A 66 -7.18 2.27 18.40
N HIS A 67 -6.49 2.40 19.52
CA HIS A 67 -5.63 3.56 19.72
C HIS A 67 -4.38 3.47 18.85
N GLN A 68 -3.72 2.31 18.84
CA GLN A 68 -2.53 2.07 18.05
C GLN A 68 -2.71 0.88 17.10
N CYS A 69 -2.49 1.14 15.82
CA CYS A 69 -2.40 0.08 14.82
C CYS A 69 -0.96 -0.12 14.34
N VAL A 70 -0.63 -1.37 14.06
CA VAL A 70 0.59 -1.75 13.34
C VAL A 70 0.18 -2.35 11.99
N ILE A 71 0.65 -1.76 10.90
CA ILE A 71 0.59 -2.36 9.57
C ILE A 71 1.88 -3.15 9.34
N VAL A 72 1.74 -4.45 9.13
CA VAL A 72 2.84 -5.31 8.69
C VAL A 72 2.71 -5.48 7.18
N THR A 73 3.62 -4.88 6.40
CA THR A 73 3.59 -5.07 4.95
C THR A 73 4.03 -6.48 4.56
N SER A 74 3.96 -6.78 3.27
CA SER A 74 4.46 -8.02 2.71
C SER A 74 5.96 -7.98 2.36
N SER A 75 6.70 -6.91 2.66
CA SER A 75 8.06 -6.70 2.13
C SER A 75 9.12 -7.59 2.76
N SER A 76 10.12 -7.99 1.97
CA SER A 76 11.31 -8.74 2.45
C SER A 76 12.22 -7.97 3.39
N HIS A 77 12.03 -6.66 3.56
CA HIS A 77 12.75 -5.88 4.58
C HIS A 77 12.44 -6.34 6.02
N LEU A 78 11.38 -7.13 6.21
CA LEU A 78 11.04 -7.72 7.51
C LEU A 78 11.90 -8.93 7.87
N LEU A 79 12.54 -9.60 6.90
CA LEU A 79 13.30 -10.83 7.17
C LEU A 79 14.54 -10.55 8.03
N GLY A 80 14.72 -11.33 9.10
CA GLY A 80 15.82 -11.21 10.05
C GLY A 80 15.73 -10.01 10.98
N THR A 81 14.56 -9.36 11.08
CA THR A 81 14.35 -8.21 11.98
C THR A 81 14.01 -8.63 13.39
N HIS A 82 13.54 -9.87 13.60
CA HIS A 82 13.12 -10.40 14.90
C HIS A 82 12.04 -9.56 15.61
N LEU A 83 11.22 -8.83 14.85
CA LEU A 83 10.18 -7.94 15.38
C LEU A 83 8.92 -8.67 15.85
N GLY A 84 8.85 -10.00 15.73
CA GLY A 84 7.62 -10.75 15.91
C GLY A 84 6.95 -10.52 17.27
N THR A 85 7.73 -10.50 18.36
CA THR A 85 7.23 -10.22 19.71
C THR A 85 6.74 -8.79 19.87
N VAL A 86 7.45 -7.82 19.27
CA VAL A 86 7.07 -6.40 19.26
C VAL A 86 5.75 -6.20 18.50
N ILE A 87 5.61 -6.83 17.35
CA ILE A 87 4.39 -6.77 16.52
C ILE A 87 3.20 -7.41 17.24
N ASP A 88 3.40 -8.55 17.89
CA ASP A 88 2.33 -9.27 18.60
C ASP A 88 1.85 -8.52 19.86
N GLY A 89 2.70 -7.67 20.44
CA GLY A 89 2.35 -6.77 21.54
C GLY A 89 1.50 -5.56 21.14
N ALA A 90 1.35 -5.27 19.85
CA ALA A 90 0.52 -4.15 19.39
C ALA A 90 -0.97 -4.39 19.69
N GLU A 91 -1.73 -3.34 19.97
CA GLU A 91 -3.18 -3.44 20.19
C GLU A 91 -3.89 -4.06 18.98
N CYS A 92 -3.68 -3.48 17.79
CA CYS A 92 -4.23 -3.97 16.53
C CYS A 92 -3.15 -4.19 15.46
N THR A 93 -3.14 -5.38 14.87
CA THR A 93 -2.21 -5.73 13.79
C THR A 93 -2.98 -5.90 12.48
N ILE A 94 -2.60 -5.15 11.46
CA ILE A 94 -3.22 -5.15 10.14
C ILE A 94 -2.28 -5.82 9.14
N ARG A 95 -2.78 -6.85 8.44
CA ARG A 95 -2.05 -7.58 7.39
C ARG A 95 -2.81 -7.56 6.08
N MET A 96 -2.11 -7.85 4.98
CA MET A 96 -2.67 -7.78 3.64
C MET A 96 -2.66 -9.13 2.95
N ASN A 97 -3.74 -9.41 2.22
CA ASN A 97 -3.86 -10.54 1.29
C ASN A 97 -3.40 -11.86 1.94
N ASP A 98 -2.62 -12.65 1.20
CA ASP A 98 -2.10 -13.95 1.57
C ASP A 98 -0.69 -13.91 2.19
N ALA A 99 -0.29 -12.77 2.79
CA ALA A 99 0.94 -12.68 3.58
C ALA A 99 0.85 -13.58 4.84
N PRO A 100 1.61 -14.70 4.90
CA PRO A 100 1.52 -15.68 5.97
C PRO A 100 2.38 -15.28 7.17
N THR A 101 2.11 -15.87 8.32
CA THR A 101 2.94 -15.75 9.53
C THR A 101 3.67 -17.04 9.84
N THR A 102 3.13 -18.20 9.45
CA THR A 102 3.79 -19.50 9.66
C THR A 102 5.12 -19.56 8.90
N GLY A 103 6.19 -19.88 9.62
CA GLY A 103 7.56 -19.88 9.09
C GLY A 103 8.26 -18.51 9.12
N TYR A 104 7.53 -17.43 9.45
CA TYR A 104 8.06 -16.07 9.49
C TYR A 104 7.78 -15.36 10.82
N ASN A 105 7.19 -16.06 11.79
CA ASN A 105 6.66 -15.48 13.03
C ASN A 105 7.72 -14.79 13.89
N ALA A 106 8.99 -15.20 13.80
CA ALA A 106 10.08 -14.52 14.49
C ALA A 106 10.21 -13.06 14.02
N ASP A 107 9.97 -12.81 12.74
CA ASP A 107 10.12 -11.50 12.12
C ASP A 107 8.80 -10.73 12.06
N VAL A 108 7.71 -11.41 11.70
CA VAL A 108 6.45 -10.74 11.38
C VAL A 108 5.38 -10.93 12.45
N GLY A 109 5.61 -11.73 13.49
CA GLY A 109 4.62 -12.06 14.52
C GLY A 109 3.53 -13.03 14.03
N ASN A 110 2.63 -13.44 14.93
CA ASN A 110 1.48 -14.30 14.62
C ASN A 110 0.13 -13.57 14.67
N LYS A 111 0.02 -12.49 15.45
CA LYS A 111 -1.23 -11.77 15.67
C LYS A 111 -1.71 -11.11 14.36
N THR A 112 -3.00 -11.24 14.11
CA THR A 112 -3.73 -10.52 13.05
C THR A 112 -5.07 -10.07 13.60
N SER A 113 -5.29 -8.76 13.73
CA SER A 113 -6.57 -8.18 14.13
C SER A 113 -7.45 -7.89 12.91
N PHE A 114 -6.84 -7.33 11.87
CA PHE A 114 -7.50 -7.04 10.60
C PHE A 114 -6.71 -7.63 9.44
N ARG A 115 -7.44 -8.20 8.46
CA ARG A 115 -6.84 -8.64 7.20
C ARG A 115 -7.56 -8.00 6.01
N VAL A 116 -6.85 -7.12 5.30
CA VAL A 116 -7.37 -6.44 4.11
C VAL A 116 -7.03 -7.27 2.88
N VAL A 117 -8.06 -7.74 2.16
CA VAL A 117 -7.90 -8.74 1.09
C VAL A 117 -8.47 -8.22 -0.22
N ALA A 118 -7.63 -8.12 -1.24
CA ALA A 118 -8.09 -7.81 -2.59
C ALA A 118 -8.89 -8.99 -3.17
N HIS A 119 -9.86 -8.69 -4.04
CA HIS A 119 -10.63 -9.70 -4.77
C HIS A 119 -9.74 -10.72 -5.50
N SER A 120 -8.57 -10.30 -6.01
CA SER A 120 -7.59 -11.13 -6.70
C SER A 120 -6.81 -12.08 -5.78
N SER A 121 -6.84 -11.86 -4.46
CA SER A 121 -6.15 -12.66 -3.44
C SER A 121 -7.11 -13.54 -2.64
N LEU A 122 -8.42 -13.33 -2.77
CA LEU A 122 -9.45 -14.01 -1.98
C LEU A 122 -9.31 -15.53 -2.02
N TYR A 123 -9.12 -16.13 -3.20
CA TYR A 123 -8.97 -17.58 -3.29
C TYR A 123 -7.71 -18.10 -2.59
N ARG A 124 -6.60 -17.36 -2.63
CA ARG A 124 -5.34 -17.78 -1.98
C ARG A 124 -5.48 -17.73 -0.45
N VAL A 125 -6.21 -16.76 0.06
CA VAL A 125 -6.53 -16.63 1.49
C VAL A 125 -7.52 -17.73 1.93
N LEU A 126 -8.68 -17.83 1.26
CA LEU A 126 -9.78 -18.68 1.72
C LEU A 126 -9.53 -20.20 1.50
N LYS A 127 -8.63 -20.58 0.60
CA LYS A 127 -8.21 -21.99 0.44
C LYS A 127 -7.25 -22.48 1.54
N ARG A 128 -6.72 -21.58 2.38
CA ARG A 128 -5.81 -21.92 3.48
C ARG A 128 -6.37 -21.44 4.82
N PRO A 129 -7.54 -21.93 5.26
CA PRO A 129 -8.18 -21.44 6.47
C PRO A 129 -7.35 -21.68 7.73
N GLN A 130 -6.53 -22.74 7.78
CA GLN A 130 -5.64 -22.98 8.92
C GLN A 130 -4.61 -21.85 9.10
N GLU A 131 -4.11 -21.27 8.01
CA GLU A 131 -3.15 -20.17 8.06
C GLU A 131 -3.84 -18.83 8.33
N PHE A 132 -4.94 -18.57 7.63
CA PHE A 132 -5.48 -17.20 7.57
C PHE A 132 -6.72 -16.98 8.43
N VAL A 133 -7.50 -18.02 8.75
CA VAL A 133 -8.77 -17.92 9.50
C VAL A 133 -8.62 -18.46 10.93
N ASN A 134 -8.17 -19.72 11.09
CA ASN A 134 -8.11 -20.38 12.39
C ASN A 134 -6.94 -19.93 13.26
N LYS A 135 -5.85 -19.46 12.66
CA LYS A 135 -4.65 -19.06 13.41
C LYS A 135 -4.90 -17.88 14.33
N THR A 136 -5.80 -16.98 13.94
CA THR A 136 -6.27 -15.89 14.80
C THR A 136 -7.78 -15.76 14.60
N PRO A 137 -8.61 -16.54 15.34
CA PRO A 137 -10.04 -16.66 15.08
C PRO A 137 -10.82 -15.34 15.16
N GLU A 138 -10.30 -14.37 15.90
CA GLU A 138 -10.90 -13.03 16.06
C GLU A 138 -10.56 -12.08 14.90
N THR A 139 -9.82 -12.54 13.88
CA THR A 139 -9.46 -11.70 12.72
C THR A 139 -10.71 -11.17 12.03
N ILE A 140 -10.74 -9.85 11.84
CA ILE A 140 -11.74 -9.17 11.01
C ILE A 140 -11.22 -9.08 9.58
N PHE A 141 -11.92 -9.70 8.64
CA PHE A 141 -11.59 -9.64 7.22
C PHE A 141 -12.29 -8.47 6.55
N ILE A 142 -11.54 -7.69 5.76
CA ILE A 142 -12.08 -6.62 4.92
C ILE A 142 -11.71 -6.91 3.47
N PHE A 143 -12.68 -7.42 2.71
CA PHE A 143 -12.52 -7.72 1.29
C PHE A 143 -12.82 -6.49 0.45
N TRP A 144 -11.99 -6.22 -0.56
CA TRP A 144 -12.18 -5.09 -1.45
C TRP A 144 -11.99 -5.48 -2.93
N GLY A 145 -12.71 -4.77 -3.80
CA GLY A 145 -12.61 -4.91 -5.23
C GLY A 145 -13.70 -4.10 -5.92
N PRO A 146 -13.55 -3.78 -7.22
CA PRO A 146 -14.61 -3.11 -7.96
C PRO A 146 -15.87 -4.01 -7.99
N PRO A 147 -17.08 -3.43 -8.05
CA PRO A 147 -18.33 -4.20 -8.07
C PRO A 147 -18.36 -5.30 -9.15
N THR A 148 -17.77 -5.03 -10.31
CA THR A 148 -17.67 -5.99 -11.43
C THR A 148 -16.80 -7.21 -11.13
N LYS A 149 -15.91 -7.14 -10.14
CA LYS A 149 -15.07 -8.25 -9.69
C LYS A 149 -15.58 -8.86 -8.38
N MET A 150 -16.29 -8.09 -7.56
CA MET A 150 -16.96 -8.56 -6.33
C MET A 150 -18.36 -9.11 -6.62
N GLN A 151 -18.45 -10.05 -7.57
CA GLN A 151 -19.72 -10.61 -8.02
C GLN A 151 -20.36 -11.57 -6.99
N LYS A 152 -21.63 -11.90 -7.20
CA LYS A 152 -22.40 -12.86 -6.36
C LYS A 152 -21.67 -14.19 -6.14
N SER A 153 -20.94 -14.70 -7.14
CA SER A 153 -20.16 -15.94 -7.02
C SER A 153 -19.05 -15.84 -5.98
N LEU A 154 -18.34 -14.72 -5.94
CA LEU A 154 -17.26 -14.47 -4.98
C LEU A 154 -17.81 -14.28 -3.56
N LEU A 155 -18.92 -13.55 -3.42
CA LEU A 155 -19.61 -13.39 -2.15
C LEU A 155 -20.10 -14.74 -1.58
N LYS A 156 -20.63 -15.62 -2.44
CA LYS A 156 -21.03 -16.99 -2.04
C LYS A 156 -19.86 -17.81 -1.49
N ILE A 157 -18.64 -17.61 -2.02
CA ILE A 157 -17.46 -18.30 -1.50
C ILE A 157 -17.13 -17.81 -0.09
N ILE A 158 -17.14 -16.50 0.15
CA ILE A 158 -16.92 -15.93 1.48
C ILE A 158 -17.97 -16.47 2.46
N GLN A 159 -19.25 -16.46 2.07
CA GLN A 159 -20.35 -16.96 2.89
C GLN A 159 -20.20 -18.44 3.24
N ARG A 160 -19.80 -19.29 2.29
CA ARG A 160 -19.53 -20.71 2.56
C ARG A 160 -18.43 -20.91 3.60
N VAL A 161 -17.35 -20.14 3.51
CA VAL A 161 -16.28 -20.19 4.52
C VAL A 161 -16.83 -19.75 5.87
N CYS A 162 -17.62 -18.68 5.93
CA CYS A 162 -18.20 -18.23 7.20
C CYS A 162 -19.18 -19.23 7.82
N THR A 163 -19.86 -20.06 7.02
CA THR A 163 -20.63 -21.19 7.55
C THR A 163 -19.73 -22.25 8.20
N SER A 164 -18.54 -22.50 7.65
CA SER A 164 -17.56 -23.43 8.23
C SER A 164 -16.78 -22.84 9.42
N PHE A 165 -16.68 -21.51 9.51
CA PHE A 165 -15.94 -20.80 10.54
C PHE A 165 -16.83 -19.73 11.19
N PRO A 166 -17.71 -20.12 12.13
CA PRO A 166 -18.75 -19.22 12.68
C PRO A 166 -18.21 -18.02 13.45
N ASN A 167 -16.96 -18.09 13.93
CA ASN A 167 -16.29 -16.98 14.61
C ASN A 167 -15.69 -15.95 13.62
N MET A 168 -15.62 -16.28 12.32
CA MET A 168 -15.07 -15.40 11.30
C MET A 168 -15.96 -14.17 11.12
N THR A 169 -15.37 -12.99 11.32
CA THR A 169 -16.02 -11.72 11.01
C THR A 169 -15.51 -11.20 9.66
N ALA A 170 -16.41 -10.87 8.75
CA ALA A 170 -16.00 -10.41 7.42
C ALA A 170 -16.91 -9.33 6.83
N TYR A 171 -16.27 -8.38 6.17
CA TYR A 171 -16.90 -7.26 5.48
C TYR A 171 -16.42 -7.18 4.03
N VAL A 172 -17.25 -6.58 3.18
CA VAL A 172 -16.87 -6.12 1.85
C VAL A 172 -16.99 -4.61 1.78
N VAL A 173 -15.97 -3.96 1.22
CA VAL A 173 -16.00 -2.52 0.97
C VAL A 173 -17.17 -2.18 0.04
N SER A 174 -18.02 -1.23 0.44
CA SER A 174 -19.20 -0.85 -0.33
C SER A 174 -18.82 -0.15 -1.65
N PRO A 175 -19.68 -0.19 -2.69
CA PRO A 175 -19.41 0.52 -3.94
C PRO A 175 -19.17 2.04 -3.74
N GLY A 176 -19.92 2.67 -2.82
CA GLY A 176 -19.73 4.07 -2.47
C GLY A 176 -18.35 4.32 -1.85
N ARG A 177 -17.92 3.45 -0.93
CA ARG A 177 -16.59 3.55 -0.31
C ARG A 177 -15.46 3.28 -1.31
N MET A 178 -15.63 2.33 -2.23
CA MET A 178 -14.69 2.12 -3.35
C MET A 178 -14.50 3.40 -4.17
N LYS A 179 -15.59 4.11 -4.50
CA LYS A 179 -15.52 5.40 -5.20
C LYS A 179 -14.80 6.47 -4.37
N GLN A 180 -15.03 6.52 -3.06
CA GLN A 180 -14.34 7.45 -2.17
C GLN A 180 -12.83 7.20 -2.12
N PHE A 181 -12.37 5.94 -2.12
CA PHE A 181 -10.94 5.62 -2.21
C PHE A 181 -10.32 6.12 -3.54
N ASP A 182 -11.04 5.96 -4.66
CA ASP A 182 -10.61 6.46 -5.98
C ASP A 182 -10.57 8.00 -6.01
N ASP A 183 -11.60 8.67 -5.48
CA ASP A 183 -11.67 10.13 -5.40
C ASP A 183 -10.57 10.71 -4.50
N LEU A 184 -10.27 10.03 -3.39
CA LEU A 184 -9.16 10.39 -2.50
C LEU A 184 -7.83 10.33 -3.23
N PHE A 185 -7.53 9.22 -3.90
CA PHE A 185 -6.28 9.07 -4.65
C PHE A 185 -6.14 10.16 -5.72
N ARG A 186 -7.22 10.44 -6.45
CA ARG A 186 -7.25 11.52 -7.44
C ARG A 186 -7.02 12.90 -6.81
N GLY A 187 -7.62 13.15 -5.65
CA GLY A 187 -7.48 14.40 -4.91
C GLY A 187 -6.04 14.65 -4.41
N GLU A 188 -5.40 13.62 -3.88
CA GLU A 188 -4.03 13.68 -3.34
C GLU A 188 -2.97 13.77 -4.45
N THR A 189 -3.18 13.06 -5.56
CA THR A 189 -2.13 12.87 -6.58
C THR A 189 -2.34 13.68 -7.85
N GLY A 190 -3.55 14.20 -8.07
CA GLY A 190 -3.99 14.75 -9.35
C GLY A 190 -4.11 13.71 -10.47
N LYS A 191 -3.87 12.42 -10.19
CA LYS A 191 -3.93 11.33 -11.18
C LYS A 191 -5.26 10.61 -11.08
N ASP A 192 -5.94 10.53 -12.21
CA ASP A 192 -7.13 9.71 -12.32
C ASP A 192 -6.76 8.26 -12.62
N ARG A 193 -7.21 7.35 -11.76
CA ARG A 193 -6.91 5.92 -11.85
C ARG A 193 -7.44 5.32 -13.16
N GLU A 194 -8.68 5.65 -13.52
CA GLU A 194 -9.35 5.08 -14.69
C GLU A 194 -8.70 5.59 -15.97
N LYS A 195 -8.45 6.89 -16.08
CA LYS A 195 -7.74 7.47 -17.23
C LYS A 195 -6.33 6.92 -17.38
N SER A 196 -5.65 6.66 -16.26
CA SER A 196 -4.31 6.09 -16.25
C SER A 196 -4.27 4.56 -16.30
N ARG A 197 -5.45 3.90 -16.40
CA ARG A 197 -5.65 2.45 -16.42
C ARG A 197 -4.91 1.70 -15.30
N SER A 198 -4.78 2.33 -14.15
CA SER A 198 -4.10 1.77 -12.98
C SER A 198 -5.09 1.17 -11.97
N TRP A 199 -4.55 0.48 -10.97
CA TRP A 199 -5.29 -0.01 -9.82
C TRP A 199 -4.64 0.53 -8.54
N LEU A 200 -5.46 0.91 -7.56
CA LEU A 200 -4.95 1.18 -6.22
C LEU A 200 -4.42 -0.12 -5.62
N SER A 201 -3.28 -0.06 -4.93
CA SER A 201 -2.74 -1.24 -4.27
C SER A 201 -3.54 -1.61 -3.03
N THR A 202 -3.44 -2.86 -2.56
CA THR A 202 -3.96 -3.21 -1.23
C THR A 202 -3.33 -2.36 -0.13
N GLY A 203 -2.09 -1.90 -0.31
CA GLY A 203 -1.41 -0.97 0.60
C GLY A 203 -2.15 0.36 0.74
N TRP A 204 -2.66 0.91 -0.36
CA TRP A 204 -3.51 2.11 -0.34
C TRP A 204 -4.77 1.91 0.49
N PHE A 205 -5.55 0.86 0.20
CA PHE A 205 -6.76 0.56 0.98
C PHE A 205 -6.43 0.35 2.46
N THR A 206 -5.36 -0.38 2.75
CA THR A 206 -4.94 -0.68 4.12
C THR A 206 -4.55 0.58 4.88
N MET A 207 -3.78 1.48 4.27
CA MET A 207 -3.40 2.74 4.91
C MET A 207 -4.62 3.60 5.24
N VAL A 208 -5.53 3.78 4.28
CA VAL A 208 -6.71 4.61 4.49
C VAL A 208 -7.65 3.98 5.53
N ILE A 209 -7.83 2.65 5.51
CA ILE A 209 -8.58 1.92 6.54
C ILE A 209 -7.92 2.09 7.91
N ALA A 210 -6.59 1.97 8.01
CA ALA A 210 -5.88 2.14 9.27
C ALA A 210 -6.08 3.55 9.85
N VAL A 211 -5.98 4.59 9.03
CA VAL A 211 -6.23 5.97 9.49
C VAL A 211 -7.70 6.18 9.91
N GLU A 212 -8.66 5.51 9.27
CA GLU A 212 -10.07 5.58 9.66
C GLU A 212 -10.35 4.90 11.02
N LEU A 213 -9.68 3.77 11.27
CA LEU A 213 -9.93 2.90 12.44
C LEU A 213 -9.04 3.22 13.65
N CYS A 214 -7.91 3.89 13.46
CA CYS A 214 -6.86 4.00 14.46
C CYS A 214 -6.46 5.45 14.76
N ASP A 215 -6.05 5.72 16.01
CA ASP A 215 -5.57 7.05 16.37
C ASP A 215 -4.13 7.31 15.94
N ALA A 216 -3.31 6.27 15.95
CA ALA A 216 -1.93 6.26 15.47
C ALA A 216 -1.66 4.97 14.68
N VAL A 217 -0.75 5.07 13.69
CA VAL A 217 -0.40 3.96 12.82
C VAL A 217 1.12 3.82 12.76
N HIS A 218 1.63 2.62 12.99
CA HIS A 218 3.03 2.29 12.74
C HIS A 218 3.12 1.29 11.60
N VAL A 219 4.06 1.49 10.68
CA VAL A 219 4.20 0.67 9.48
C VAL A 219 5.58 0.02 9.44
N TYR A 220 5.61 -1.31 9.45
CA TYR A 220 6.84 -2.09 9.28
C TYR A 220 6.99 -2.58 7.84
N GLY A 221 8.21 -2.55 7.30
CA GLY A 221 8.51 -3.16 6.00
C GLY A 221 8.11 -2.28 4.81
N MET A 222 8.10 -0.96 4.95
CA MET A 222 7.77 -0.06 3.83
C MET A 222 8.94 0.85 3.52
N VAL A 223 9.54 0.69 2.33
CA VAL A 223 10.60 1.59 1.87
C VAL A 223 10.07 2.98 1.48
N PRO A 224 10.85 4.07 1.66
CA PRO A 224 10.48 5.40 1.20
C PRO A 224 10.29 5.48 -0.31
N PRO A 225 9.51 6.46 -0.82
CA PRO A 225 9.26 6.61 -2.25
C PRO A 225 10.53 6.84 -3.07
N SER A 226 11.60 7.38 -2.46
CA SER A 226 12.90 7.62 -3.11
C SER A 226 13.83 6.39 -3.11
N TYR A 227 13.49 5.32 -2.38
CA TYR A 227 14.40 4.19 -2.13
C TYR A 227 15.00 3.59 -3.42
N CYS A 228 14.14 3.25 -4.39
CA CYS A 228 14.57 2.62 -5.64
C CYS A 228 15.23 3.56 -6.65
N GLY A 229 15.33 4.86 -6.33
CA GLY A 229 16.05 5.85 -7.12
C GLY A 229 17.39 6.26 -6.53
N ARG A 230 17.83 5.62 -5.43
CA ARG A 230 19.10 5.95 -4.76
C ARG A 230 20.31 5.54 -5.61
N HIS A 231 21.40 6.27 -5.43
CA HIS A 231 22.72 5.98 -5.98
C HIS A 231 23.75 5.87 -4.85
N PRO A 232 24.47 4.73 -4.71
CA PRO A 232 24.35 3.51 -5.52
C PRO A 232 22.97 2.82 -5.36
N PRO A 233 22.54 1.99 -6.33
CA PRO A 233 21.27 1.29 -6.25
C PRO A 233 21.19 0.42 -4.98
N PRO A 234 20.00 0.31 -4.35
CA PRO A 234 19.85 -0.54 -3.17
C PRO A 234 20.10 -2.02 -3.47
N ARG A 235 20.35 -2.79 -2.41
CA ARG A 235 20.44 -4.24 -2.49
C ARG A 235 19.15 -4.82 -3.06
N ARG A 236 19.28 -5.76 -4.00
CA ARG A 236 18.16 -6.52 -4.54
C ARG A 236 17.54 -7.39 -3.46
N LEU A 237 16.21 -7.31 -3.37
CA LEU A 237 15.41 -8.02 -2.39
C LEU A 237 14.16 -8.56 -3.09
N PRO A 238 13.71 -9.80 -2.77
CA PRO A 238 12.41 -10.27 -3.26
C PRO A 238 11.31 -9.30 -2.83
N TYR A 239 10.31 -9.14 -3.68
CA TYR A 239 9.20 -8.22 -3.41
C TYR A 239 8.39 -8.62 -2.18
N HIS A 240 8.26 -9.93 -1.93
CA HIS A 240 7.56 -10.46 -0.77
C HIS A 240 8.46 -11.34 0.10
N TYR A 241 8.35 -11.21 1.43
CA TYR A 241 9.14 -12.02 2.37
C TYR A 241 8.85 -13.52 2.27
N TYR A 242 7.66 -13.88 1.79
CA TYR A 242 7.20 -15.26 1.66
C TYR A 242 7.35 -15.84 0.25
N GLU A 243 7.96 -15.09 -0.67
CA GLU A 243 8.24 -15.52 -2.04
C GLU A 243 9.73 -15.26 -2.34
N PRO A 244 10.68 -16.03 -1.77
CA PRO A 244 12.11 -15.76 -1.91
C PRO A 244 12.61 -15.88 -3.37
N LYS A 245 11.87 -16.59 -4.23
CA LYS A 245 12.10 -16.69 -5.68
C LYS A 245 11.24 -15.70 -6.49
N GLY A 246 10.56 -14.78 -5.82
CA GLY A 246 9.70 -13.76 -6.42
C GLY A 246 10.50 -12.67 -7.15
N PRO A 247 9.81 -11.73 -7.80
CA PRO A 247 10.46 -10.63 -8.50
C PRO A 247 11.19 -9.70 -7.53
N ASP A 248 12.19 -8.97 -8.03
CA ASP A 248 12.90 -7.94 -7.27
C ASP A 248 11.99 -6.74 -6.92
N GLU A 249 12.06 -6.28 -5.66
CA GLU A 249 11.22 -5.21 -5.11
C GLU A 249 11.26 -3.94 -5.95
N CYS A 250 12.45 -3.42 -6.23
CA CYS A 250 12.59 -2.17 -6.95
C CYS A 250 12.20 -2.33 -8.42
N THR A 251 12.51 -3.46 -9.04
CA THR A 251 12.06 -3.78 -10.39
C THR A 251 10.53 -3.79 -10.46
N THR A 252 9.86 -4.44 -9.51
CA THR A 252 8.39 -4.46 -9.41
C THR A 252 7.82 -3.05 -9.24
N TYR A 253 8.38 -2.24 -8.34
CA TYR A 253 7.92 -0.87 -8.11
C TYR A 253 8.09 0.03 -9.33
N ILE A 254 9.27 0.04 -9.94
CA ILE A 254 9.57 0.89 -11.09
C ILE A 254 8.74 0.47 -12.31
N HIS A 255 8.59 -0.84 -12.56
CA HIS A 255 7.76 -1.35 -13.65
C HIS A 255 6.30 -0.91 -13.50
N ASN A 256 5.71 -1.11 -12.32
CA ASN A 256 4.33 -0.70 -12.05
C ASN A 256 4.16 0.81 -12.17
N GLU A 257 5.06 1.58 -11.57
CA GLU A 257 5.00 3.05 -11.57
C GLU A 257 5.10 3.64 -12.98
N ARG A 258 5.86 3.01 -13.90
CA ARG A 258 6.03 3.48 -15.28
C ARG A 258 5.00 2.95 -16.25
N SER A 259 4.31 1.86 -15.92
CA SER A 259 3.38 1.23 -16.85
C SER A 259 2.19 2.14 -17.20
N ARG A 260 1.70 1.95 -18.42
CA ARG A 260 0.54 2.63 -19.03
C ARG A 260 -0.50 1.65 -19.58
N ARG A 261 -0.25 0.34 -19.46
CA ARG A 261 -1.10 -0.74 -19.98
C ARG A 261 -1.05 -1.94 -19.03
N GLY A 262 -2.18 -2.64 -18.90
CA GLY A 262 -2.31 -3.82 -18.03
C GLY A 262 -2.67 -3.48 -16.59
N ASN A 263 -2.67 -4.49 -15.72
CA ASN A 263 -3.02 -4.33 -14.31
C ASN A 263 -1.79 -3.88 -13.51
N HIS A 264 -1.53 -2.58 -13.50
CA HIS A 264 -0.40 -2.00 -12.77
C HIS A 264 -0.85 -1.04 -11.66
N HIS A 265 0.02 -0.85 -10.67
CA HIS A 265 -0.19 0.04 -9.54
C HIS A 265 0.65 1.31 -9.64
N ARG A 266 0.44 2.25 -8.72
CA ARG A 266 1.26 3.46 -8.59
C ARG A 266 1.95 3.49 -7.22
N PHE A 267 2.70 2.43 -6.91
CA PHE A 267 3.27 2.21 -5.57
C PHE A 267 4.12 3.38 -5.06
N ILE A 268 4.93 4.00 -5.92
CA ILE A 268 5.79 5.12 -5.51
C ILE A 268 4.93 6.38 -5.31
N THR A 269 3.95 6.60 -6.19
CA THR A 269 2.99 7.69 -6.01
C THR A 269 2.19 7.54 -4.70
N GLU A 270 1.67 6.35 -4.40
CA GLU A 270 0.95 6.07 -3.15
C GLU A 270 1.83 6.34 -1.91
N LYS A 271 3.09 5.88 -1.92
CA LYS A 271 4.04 6.13 -0.84
C LYS A 271 4.35 7.62 -0.62
N ARG A 272 4.34 8.44 -1.68
CA ARG A 272 4.49 9.91 -1.52
C ARG A 272 3.31 10.52 -0.77
N VAL A 273 2.10 10.02 -1.01
CA VAL A 273 0.93 10.44 -0.24
C VAL A 273 1.08 10.00 1.22
N PHE A 274 1.50 8.76 1.47
CA PHE A 274 1.73 8.29 2.85
C PHE A 274 2.78 9.13 3.59
N ALA A 275 3.84 9.55 2.88
CA ALA A 275 4.83 10.50 3.40
C ALA A 275 4.19 11.81 3.86
N SER A 276 3.34 12.39 3.00
CA SER A 276 2.65 13.66 3.29
C SER A 276 1.62 13.55 4.41
N TRP A 277 1.10 12.34 4.61
CA TRP A 277 0.12 12.01 5.65
C TRP A 277 0.77 11.69 7.00
N ALA A 278 2.09 11.44 7.05
CA ALA A 278 2.77 10.95 8.23
C ALA A 278 2.56 11.82 9.46
N SER A 279 2.83 13.13 9.34
CA SER A 279 2.61 14.09 10.42
C SER A 279 1.13 14.39 10.68
N LEU A 280 0.29 14.26 9.66
CA LEU A 280 -1.13 14.60 9.73
C LEU A 280 -1.96 13.58 10.49
N TYR A 281 -1.66 12.29 10.32
CA TYR A 281 -2.43 11.19 10.90
C TYR A 281 -1.61 10.33 11.87
N ASN A 282 -0.49 10.87 12.38
CA ASN A 282 0.41 10.17 13.30
C ASN A 282 0.82 8.78 12.77
N ILE A 283 1.39 8.78 11.56
CA ILE A 283 1.92 7.60 10.91
C ILE A 283 3.43 7.61 11.02
N THR A 284 4.00 6.49 11.49
CA THR A 284 5.44 6.28 11.59
C THR A 284 5.86 5.05 10.79
N PHE A 285 7.09 5.05 10.27
CA PHE A 285 7.62 3.96 9.45
C PHE A 285 8.92 3.44 10.05
N SER A 286 9.10 2.12 10.05
CA SER A 286 10.38 1.53 10.41
C SER A 286 10.66 0.28 9.58
N HIS A 287 11.94 -0.11 9.57
CA HIS A 287 12.45 -1.27 8.84
C HIS A 287 12.06 -1.23 7.35
N PRO A 288 12.48 -0.20 6.60
CA PRO A 288 13.36 0.91 7.00
C PRO A 288 12.61 2.17 7.52
N THR A 289 13.30 3.03 8.26
CA THR A 289 12.76 4.29 8.82
C THR A 289 12.77 5.44 7.81
N TRP A 290 11.69 6.23 7.78
CA TRP A 290 11.56 7.47 7.00
C TRP A 290 10.29 8.25 7.38
#